data_AF-A0A1H7A198-F1
#
_entry.id   AF-A0A1H7A198-F1
#
_cell.length_a   1.000
_cell.length_b   1.000
_cell.length_c   1.000
_cell.angle_alpha   90.00
_cell.angle_beta   90.00
_cell.angle_gamma   90.00
#
_symmetry.space_group_name_H-M   'P 1'
#
loop_
_entity.id
_entity.type
_entity.pdbx_description
1 polymer ?
#
loop_
_entity_poly.entity_id
_entity_poly.type
_entity_poly.pdbx_seq_one_letter_code
_entity_poly.pdbx_strand_id
1 'polypeptide(L)'
;MSIFKLLENMKHFRTYLSVIVLIASMTLISCSKDDDEAVNVKPSENIMTTLLQEPTWTQTTASAVSWELGYVFSTSSTGKITKLSCKMPEPGSYTVSLWDQTTKTLLRQKTLEQSTPEKFVESGIDEFLVEKDKKYVISINTVVGGSAKKFFTISNANTNIFPIARGSILVQSSVYKAIATPKFPDGGAETGRMYGFADFTFIPD
;
A
#
# COMPACT_ATOMS: atom_id res chain seq x y z
N MET A 1 -65.87 -36.40 -16.38
CA MET A 1 -65.19 -35.14 -16.01
C MET A 1 -63.95 -35.03 -16.88
N SER A 2 -64.19 -34.48 -18.07
CA SER A 2 -63.58 -34.90 -19.32
C SER A 2 -63.14 -33.67 -20.11
N ILE A 3 -62.04 -33.81 -20.84
CA ILE A 3 -61.55 -32.98 -21.96
C ILE A 3 -61.11 -31.55 -21.63
N PHE A 4 -61.78 -30.80 -20.77
CA PHE A 4 -61.43 -29.39 -20.52
C PHE A 4 -60.08 -29.19 -19.79
N LYS A 5 -59.74 -30.05 -18.82
CA LYS A 5 -58.42 -30.05 -18.16
C LYS A 5 -57.26 -30.53 -19.05
N LEU A 6 -57.56 -31.28 -20.11
CA LEU A 6 -56.55 -31.78 -21.07
C LEU A 6 -56.14 -30.69 -22.06
N LEU A 7 -57.06 -29.79 -22.45
CA LEU A 7 -56.79 -28.67 -23.36
C LEU A 7 -55.97 -27.54 -22.71
N GLU A 8 -56.06 -27.36 -21.40
CA GLU A 8 -55.33 -26.32 -20.67
C GLU A 8 -53.85 -26.69 -20.46
N ASN A 9 -53.55 -27.97 -20.20
CA ASN A 9 -52.16 -28.48 -20.15
C ASN A 9 -51.47 -28.56 -21.52
N MET A 10 -52.24 -28.62 -22.62
CA MET A 10 -51.68 -28.63 -23.98
C MET A 10 -51.20 -27.26 -24.48
N LYS A 11 -51.62 -26.15 -23.85
CA LYS A 11 -51.11 -24.80 -24.19
C LYS A 11 -49.75 -24.52 -23.54
N HIS A 12 -49.53 -24.99 -22.32
CA HIS A 12 -48.22 -24.88 -21.68
C HIS A 12 -47.20 -25.88 -22.26
N PHE A 13 -47.64 -27.06 -22.72
CA PHE A 13 -46.76 -28.01 -23.41
C PHE A 13 -46.22 -27.48 -24.75
N ARG A 14 -47.01 -26.69 -25.50
CA ARG A 14 -46.59 -26.11 -26.79
C ARG A 14 -45.68 -24.88 -26.64
N THR A 15 -45.75 -24.17 -25.51
CA THR A 15 -44.86 -23.03 -25.23
C THR A 15 -43.50 -23.48 -24.64
N TYR A 16 -43.46 -24.59 -23.90
CA TYR A 16 -42.19 -25.16 -23.41
C TYR A 16 -41.43 -25.99 -24.45
N LEU A 17 -42.07 -26.39 -25.55
CA LEU A 17 -41.45 -27.16 -26.65
C LEU A 17 -40.72 -26.29 -27.69
N SER A 18 -40.71 -24.96 -27.54
CA SER A 18 -40.06 -24.03 -28.51
C SER A 18 -38.82 -23.31 -27.98
N VAL A 19 -38.27 -23.69 -26.80
CA VAL A 19 -37.03 -23.11 -26.25
C VAL A 19 -35.90 -24.16 -26.13
N ILE A 20 -36.16 -25.42 -26.49
CA ILE A 20 -35.17 -26.50 -26.52
C ILE A 20 -34.72 -26.77 -27.97
N VAL A 21 -34.25 -25.76 -28.69
CA VAL A 21 -33.48 -25.94 -29.94
C VAL A 21 -32.58 -24.71 -30.14
N LEU A 22 -31.42 -24.68 -29.48
CA LEU A 22 -30.24 -23.97 -30.00
C LEU A 22 -28.96 -24.49 -29.34
N ILE A 23 -28.75 -25.80 -29.44
CA ILE A 23 -27.47 -26.46 -29.18
C ILE A 23 -27.14 -27.25 -30.44
N ALA A 24 -26.29 -26.69 -31.29
CA ALA A 24 -25.29 -27.45 -32.07
C ALA A 24 -24.42 -26.49 -32.92
N SER A 25 -23.11 -26.63 -32.70
CA SER A 25 -22.03 -26.54 -33.70
C SER A 25 -21.70 -25.20 -34.37
N MET A 26 -20.72 -24.50 -33.79
CA MET A 26 -19.55 -23.98 -34.52
C MET A 26 -18.31 -24.28 -33.66
N THR A 27 -17.71 -25.46 -33.86
CA THR A 27 -16.40 -25.63 -34.53
C THR A 27 -15.22 -25.02 -33.78
N LEU A 28 -14.38 -25.94 -33.33
CA LEU A 28 -13.11 -25.77 -32.63
C LEU A 28 -12.16 -24.87 -33.44
N ILE A 29 -11.94 -23.65 -32.98
CA ILE A 29 -10.65 -23.00 -33.22
C ILE A 29 -9.69 -23.64 -32.21
N SER A 30 -8.96 -24.63 -32.71
CA SER A 30 -7.72 -25.09 -32.12
C SER A 30 -6.74 -23.90 -32.13
N CYS A 31 -6.73 -23.11 -31.05
CA CYS A 31 -5.50 -22.42 -30.69
C CYS A 31 -4.63 -23.45 -29.99
N SER A 32 -3.56 -23.80 -30.68
CA SER A 32 -2.43 -24.55 -30.18
C SER A 32 -1.97 -24.00 -28.83
N LYS A 33 -1.68 -24.93 -27.92
CA LYS A 33 -0.83 -24.79 -26.73
C LYS A 33 0.05 -23.53 -26.78
N ASP A 34 -0.17 -22.67 -25.80
CA ASP A 34 0.87 -22.26 -24.88
C ASP A 34 0.20 -22.24 -23.50
N ASP A 35 0.60 -23.18 -22.64
CA ASP A 35 0.24 -23.17 -21.23
C ASP A 35 1.05 -22.05 -20.56
N ASP A 36 0.71 -20.80 -20.89
CA ASP A 36 1.11 -19.68 -20.07
C ASP A 36 0.25 -19.75 -18.82
N GLU A 37 0.78 -20.39 -17.77
CA GLU A 37 0.25 -20.21 -16.43
C GLU A 37 0.11 -18.70 -16.21
N ALA A 38 -1.12 -18.24 -16.03
CA ALA A 38 -1.39 -16.86 -15.69
C ALA A 38 -0.58 -16.56 -14.42
N VAL A 39 0.53 -15.83 -14.58
CA VAL A 39 1.37 -15.40 -13.46
C VAL A 39 0.44 -14.63 -12.53
N ASN A 40 0.11 -15.23 -11.40
CA ASN A 40 -0.71 -14.61 -10.37
C ASN A 40 0.14 -13.53 -9.70
N VAL A 41 0.27 -12.37 -10.35
CA VAL A 41 0.99 -11.22 -9.80
C VAL A 41 0.14 -10.67 -8.66
N LYS A 42 0.60 -10.89 -7.42
CA LYS A 42 -0.04 -10.31 -6.23
C LYS A 42 -0.06 -8.79 -6.35
N PRO A 43 -1.17 -8.13 -5.95
CA PRO A 43 -1.25 -6.68 -6.00
C PRO A 43 -0.19 -6.06 -5.10
N SER A 44 0.35 -4.92 -5.53
CA SER A 44 1.28 -4.16 -4.71
C SER A 44 0.59 -3.50 -3.51
N GLU A 45 1.31 -3.35 -2.42
CA GLU A 45 0.83 -2.77 -1.16
C GLU A 45 1.58 -1.47 -0.82
N ASN A 46 0.83 -0.44 -0.42
CA ASN A 46 1.32 0.89 -0.01
C ASN A 46 0.52 1.35 1.22
N ILE A 47 1.12 1.29 2.41
CA ILE A 47 0.32 1.43 3.64
C ILE A 47 -0.11 2.88 3.89
N MET A 48 0.77 3.86 3.71
CA MET A 48 0.38 5.25 3.94
C MET A 48 -0.63 5.74 2.91
N THR A 49 -0.45 5.32 1.66
CA THR A 49 -1.38 5.66 0.57
C THR A 49 -2.80 5.17 0.87
N THR A 50 -2.93 3.97 1.46
CA THR A 50 -4.23 3.39 1.83
C THR A 50 -4.80 3.98 3.12
N LEU A 51 -3.98 4.15 4.17
CA LEU A 51 -4.42 4.73 5.44
C LEU A 51 -4.98 6.15 5.28
N LEU A 52 -4.38 6.98 4.41
CA LEU A 52 -4.84 8.35 4.20
C LEU A 52 -6.18 8.48 3.46
N GLN A 53 -6.73 7.39 2.93
CA GLN A 53 -8.04 7.37 2.28
C GLN A 53 -9.17 7.05 3.26
N GLU A 54 -8.83 6.57 4.46
CA GLU A 54 -9.82 6.18 5.46
C GLU A 54 -10.30 7.38 6.29
N PRO A 55 -11.63 7.51 6.51
CA PRO A 55 -12.20 8.68 7.19
C PRO A 55 -11.91 8.72 8.70
N THR A 56 -11.38 7.63 9.27
CA THR A 56 -11.03 7.52 10.69
C THR A 56 -9.74 8.26 11.04
N TRP A 57 -8.89 8.54 10.06
CA TRP A 57 -7.63 9.24 10.27
C TRP A 57 -7.78 10.74 10.02
N THR A 58 -7.22 11.51 10.93
CA THR A 58 -7.09 12.96 10.79
C THR A 58 -5.65 13.29 10.43
N GLN A 59 -5.45 13.82 9.22
CA GLN A 59 -4.17 14.39 8.79
C GLN A 59 -4.03 15.81 9.33
N THR A 60 -2.87 16.12 9.91
CA THR A 60 -2.51 17.49 10.33
C THR A 60 -1.13 17.87 9.83
N THR A 61 -0.87 19.17 9.71
CA THR A 61 0.45 19.71 9.38
C THR A 61 1.15 20.17 10.64
N ALA A 62 2.31 19.61 10.93
CA ALA A 62 3.16 20.02 12.04
C ALA A 62 4.15 21.12 11.62
N SER A 63 4.62 21.88 12.61
CA SER A 63 5.62 22.95 12.42
C SER A 63 6.95 22.40 11.90
N ALA A 64 7.70 23.26 11.21
CA ALA A 64 9.02 22.92 10.71
C ALA A 64 10.02 22.65 11.85
N VAL A 65 10.57 21.45 11.89
CA VAL A 65 11.67 21.04 12.78
C VAL A 65 12.62 20.10 12.04
N SER A 66 13.91 20.12 12.37
CA SER A 66 14.95 19.30 11.71
C SER A 66 14.97 17.88 12.27
N TRP A 67 14.14 16.99 11.71
CA TRP A 67 13.91 15.64 12.20
C TRP A 67 14.09 14.61 11.07
N GLU A 68 14.49 13.39 11.46
CA GLU A 68 14.19 12.17 10.72
C GLU A 68 12.90 11.58 11.29
N LEU A 69 11.92 11.26 10.45
CA LEU A 69 10.58 10.81 10.85
C LEU A 69 10.18 9.55 10.10
N GLY A 70 9.58 8.58 10.78
CA GLY A 70 9.18 7.36 10.11
C GLY A 70 8.40 6.39 10.98
N TYR A 71 8.39 5.13 10.57
CA TYR A 71 7.73 4.08 11.32
C TYR A 71 8.45 2.73 11.17
N VAL A 72 8.32 1.91 12.20
CA VAL A 72 8.75 0.51 12.20
C VAL A 72 7.66 -0.33 11.55
N PHE A 73 8.04 -1.20 10.61
CA PHE A 73 7.12 -2.14 9.98
C PHE A 73 7.73 -3.54 9.85
N SER A 74 6.86 -4.53 9.63
CA SER A 74 7.20 -5.86 9.13
C SER A 74 6.17 -6.32 8.11
N THR A 75 6.48 -7.36 7.34
CA THR A 75 5.54 -8.00 6.41
C THR A 75 5.25 -9.42 6.87
N SER A 76 4.01 -9.88 6.68
CA SER A 76 3.59 -11.26 7.00
C SER A 76 3.98 -12.28 5.93
N SER A 77 4.67 -11.85 4.87
CA SER A 77 5.19 -12.67 3.77
C SER A 77 6.55 -12.15 3.31
N THR A 78 7.31 -12.98 2.60
CA THR A 78 8.47 -12.51 1.84
C THR A 78 7.99 -11.71 0.63
N GLY A 79 8.89 -10.93 0.04
CA GLY A 79 8.58 -10.16 -1.16
C GLY A 79 9.66 -9.14 -1.45
N LYS A 80 9.29 -8.09 -2.16
CA LYS A 80 10.22 -7.03 -2.55
C LYS A 80 9.65 -5.63 -2.45
N ILE A 81 10.49 -4.70 -2.01
CA ILE A 81 10.25 -3.27 -2.13
C ILE A 81 10.88 -2.78 -3.43
N THR A 82 10.08 -2.13 -4.28
CA THR A 82 10.51 -1.69 -5.62
C THR A 82 10.53 -0.17 -5.78
N LYS A 83 9.82 0.56 -4.91
CA LYS A 83 9.76 2.02 -4.90
C LYS A 83 9.78 2.58 -3.49
N LEU A 84 10.36 3.76 -3.35
CA LEU A 84 10.18 4.62 -2.19
C LEU A 84 9.34 5.84 -2.60
N SER A 85 8.57 6.34 -1.66
CA SER A 85 7.65 7.45 -1.88
C SER A 85 7.53 8.35 -0.66
N CYS A 86 7.10 9.58 -0.88
CA CYS A 86 6.73 10.49 0.19
C CYS A 86 5.60 11.42 -0.18
N LYS A 87 4.93 11.99 0.83
CA LYS A 87 4.00 13.10 0.71
C LYS A 87 4.34 14.19 1.73
N MET A 88 4.65 15.40 1.25
CA MET A 88 5.06 16.53 2.09
C MET A 88 4.19 17.79 1.88
N PRO A 89 4.03 18.64 2.93
CA PRO A 89 3.22 19.86 2.86
C PRO A 89 3.88 21.01 2.11
N GLU A 90 5.19 20.92 1.88
CA GLU A 90 5.96 21.95 1.21
C GLU A 90 6.72 21.35 0.02
N PRO A 91 7.01 22.15 -1.01
CA PRO A 91 7.91 21.72 -2.07
C PRO A 91 9.34 21.54 -1.57
N GLY A 92 10.05 20.59 -2.17
CA GLY A 92 11.46 20.34 -1.84
C GLY A 92 11.98 18.97 -2.26
N SER A 93 13.29 18.80 -2.15
CA SER A 93 14.02 17.55 -2.40
C SER A 93 14.15 16.78 -1.10
N TYR A 94 13.25 15.84 -0.83
CA TYR A 94 13.19 15.10 0.43
C TYR A 94 13.91 13.77 0.32
N THR A 95 14.65 13.39 1.36
CA THR A 95 15.34 12.09 1.40
C THR A 95 14.51 11.08 2.16
N VAL A 96 14.14 9.99 1.48
CA VAL A 96 13.46 8.82 2.05
C VAL A 96 14.46 7.67 2.19
N SER A 97 14.46 7.02 3.34
CA SER A 97 15.44 6.01 3.71
C SER A 97 14.76 4.75 4.24
N LEU A 98 15.24 3.59 3.82
CA LEU A 98 14.84 2.28 4.33
C LEU A 98 16.01 1.70 5.14
N TRP A 99 15.73 1.23 6.34
CA TRP A 99 16.72 0.75 7.30
C TRP A 99 16.38 -0.63 7.83
N ASP A 100 17.40 -1.38 8.21
CA ASP A 100 17.25 -2.57 9.05
C ASP A 100 17.04 -2.13 10.50
N GLN A 101 15.98 -2.62 11.15
CA GLN A 101 15.63 -2.17 12.51
C GLN A 101 16.66 -2.60 13.56
N THR A 102 17.27 -3.76 13.39
CA THR A 102 18.15 -4.38 14.40
C THR A 102 19.55 -3.78 14.34
N THR A 103 20.14 -3.78 13.15
CA THR A 103 21.50 -3.31 12.90
C THR A 103 21.58 -1.81 12.67
N LYS A 104 20.43 -1.15 12.45
CA LYS A 104 20.32 0.28 12.12
C LYS A 104 21.00 0.66 10.79
N THR A 105 21.29 -0.33 9.96
CA THR A 105 21.99 -0.15 8.69
C THR A 105 21.06 0.45 7.64
N LEU A 106 21.57 1.39 6.84
CA LEU A 106 20.87 1.92 5.67
C LEU A 106 20.82 0.85 4.58
N LEU A 107 19.61 0.48 4.15
CA LEU A 107 19.38 -0.55 3.14
C LEU A 107 19.14 0.05 1.76
N ARG A 108 18.30 1.09 1.69
CA ARG A 108 17.98 1.84 0.47
C ARG A 108 17.74 3.30 0.81
N GLN A 109 18.01 4.19 -0.13
CA GLN A 109 17.74 5.62 0.02
C GLN A 109 17.39 6.24 -1.33
N LYS A 110 16.48 7.20 -1.33
CA LYS A 110 16.16 7.99 -2.50
C LYS A 110 15.84 9.43 -2.13
N THR A 111 16.34 10.37 -2.92
CA THR A 111 15.88 11.76 -2.90
C THR A 111 14.73 11.92 -3.88
N LEU A 112 13.61 12.45 -3.40
CA LEU A 112 12.36 12.62 -4.13
C LEU A 112 12.04 14.11 -4.24
N GLU A 113 11.77 14.57 -5.46
CA GLU A 113 11.37 15.96 -5.71
C GLU A 113 9.86 16.12 -5.52
N GLN A 114 9.46 16.79 -4.45
CA GLN A 114 8.07 17.20 -4.21
C GLN A 114 7.84 18.55 -4.90
N SER A 115 7.35 18.55 -6.14
CA SER A 115 6.97 19.78 -6.85
C SER A 115 5.57 20.27 -6.47
N THR A 116 4.64 19.35 -6.25
CA THR A 116 3.25 19.63 -5.86
C THR A 116 3.03 19.15 -4.43
N PRO A 117 2.78 20.03 -3.45
CA PRO A 117 2.45 19.63 -2.09
C PRO A 117 1.27 18.66 -2.01
N GLU A 118 1.19 17.92 -0.90
CA GLU A 118 0.04 17.06 -0.54
C GLU A 118 -0.23 15.85 -1.45
N LYS A 119 0.58 15.64 -2.49
CA LYS A 119 0.53 14.45 -3.35
C LYS A 119 1.69 13.52 -3.04
N PHE A 120 1.45 12.21 -3.14
CA PHE A 120 2.56 11.27 -3.13
C PHE A 120 3.41 11.46 -4.38
N VAL A 121 4.72 11.50 -4.18
CA VAL A 121 5.73 11.34 -5.21
C VAL A 121 6.47 10.03 -4.94
N GLU A 122 6.78 9.30 -5.99
CA GLU A 122 7.44 8.00 -5.90
C GLU A 122 8.59 7.90 -6.90
N SER A 123 9.58 7.07 -6.57
CA SER A 123 10.65 6.70 -7.50
C SER A 123 11.06 5.26 -7.26
N GLY A 124 11.43 4.60 -8.36
CA GLY A 124 12.06 3.28 -8.33
C GLY A 124 13.40 3.29 -7.59
N ILE A 125 13.70 2.14 -6.99
CA ILE A 125 14.96 1.76 -6.37
C ILE A 125 15.38 0.39 -6.87
N ASP A 126 16.65 0.02 -6.66
CA ASP A 126 17.05 -1.39 -6.79
C ASP A 126 16.23 -2.23 -5.81
N GLU A 127 15.64 -3.30 -6.30
CA GLU A 127 14.73 -4.14 -5.52
C GLU A 127 15.39 -4.55 -4.20
N PHE A 128 14.63 -4.41 -3.10
CA PHE A 128 15.07 -4.87 -1.79
C PHE A 128 14.20 -6.04 -1.36
N LEU A 129 14.84 -7.20 -1.16
CA LEU A 129 14.17 -8.41 -0.70
C LEU A 129 13.81 -8.27 0.78
N VAL A 130 12.53 -8.43 1.08
CA VAL A 130 11.96 -8.35 2.43
C VAL A 130 11.80 -9.77 2.95
N GLU A 131 12.44 -10.05 4.08
CA GLU A 131 12.22 -11.27 4.84
C GLU A 131 10.91 -11.16 5.67
N LYS A 132 10.13 -12.25 5.68
CA LYS A 132 8.92 -12.38 6.50
C LYS A 132 9.22 -12.11 7.98
N ASP A 133 8.33 -11.35 8.63
CA ASP A 133 8.34 -10.98 10.05
C ASP A 133 9.58 -10.21 10.54
N LYS A 134 10.56 -9.95 9.67
CA LYS A 134 11.70 -9.09 9.97
C LYS A 134 11.26 -7.64 10.00
N LYS A 135 11.84 -6.88 10.95
CA LYS A 135 11.49 -5.48 11.17
C LYS A 135 12.42 -4.55 10.39
N TYR A 136 11.82 -3.55 9.78
CA TYR A 136 12.49 -2.49 9.05
C TYR A 136 11.94 -1.15 9.50
N VAL A 137 12.64 -0.08 9.14
CA VAL A 137 12.16 1.30 9.29
C VAL A 137 12.17 1.95 7.94
N ILE A 138 11.08 2.63 7.60
CA ILE A 138 11.10 3.64 6.55
C ILE A 138 10.97 5.02 7.19
N SER A 139 11.76 5.97 6.71
CA SER A 139 11.78 7.32 7.24
C SER A 139 12.01 8.37 6.16
N ILE A 140 11.67 9.61 6.48
CA ILE A 140 11.90 10.81 5.68
C ILE A 140 12.61 11.87 6.53
N ASN A 141 13.60 12.52 5.93
CA ASN A 141 14.25 13.68 6.51
C ASN A 141 13.49 14.97 6.17
N THR A 142 13.27 15.83 7.17
CA THR A 142 12.52 17.08 6.99
C THR A 142 13.41 18.28 6.61
N VAL A 143 14.73 18.11 6.49
CA VAL A 143 15.64 19.19 6.11
C VAL A 143 15.86 19.20 4.60
N VAL A 144 15.54 20.32 3.97
CA VAL A 144 15.74 20.56 2.54
C VAL A 144 16.61 21.80 2.38
N GLY A 145 17.73 21.67 1.65
CA GLY A 145 18.65 22.81 1.42
C GLY A 145 19.18 23.44 2.72
N GLY A 146 19.33 22.65 3.79
CA GLY A 146 19.78 23.13 5.10
C GLY A 146 18.70 23.78 5.97
N SER A 147 17.45 23.84 5.52
CA SER A 147 16.33 24.41 6.28
C SER A 147 15.31 23.33 6.64
N ALA A 148 14.81 23.36 7.89
CA ALA A 148 13.70 22.51 8.31
C ALA A 148 12.42 22.85 7.54
N LYS A 149 11.65 21.81 7.19
CA LYS A 149 10.34 21.91 6.56
C LYS A 149 9.25 21.32 7.46
N LYS A 150 8.03 21.81 7.29
CA LYS A 150 6.82 21.21 7.86
C LYS A 150 6.67 19.78 7.36
N PHE A 151 5.94 18.98 8.12
CA PHE A 151 5.62 17.59 7.79
C PHE A 151 4.20 17.27 8.21
N PHE A 152 3.67 16.17 7.66
CA PHE A 152 2.36 15.69 8.08
C PHE A 152 2.45 14.70 9.24
N THR A 153 1.37 14.66 10.02
CA THR A 153 1.09 13.59 10.97
C THR A 153 -0.32 13.05 10.75
N ILE A 154 -0.55 11.78 11.08
CA ILE A 154 -1.90 11.24 11.23
C ILE A 154 -2.13 10.71 12.63
N SER A 155 -3.34 10.91 13.12
CA SER A 155 -3.86 10.33 14.36
C SER A 155 -5.35 10.00 14.18
N ASN A 156 -5.92 9.29 15.15
CA ASN A 156 -7.36 9.11 15.26
C ASN A 156 -7.80 9.46 16.70
N ALA A 157 -9.03 9.13 17.09
CA ALA A 157 -9.55 9.43 18.42
C ALA A 157 -8.85 8.66 19.56
N ASN A 158 -8.03 7.65 19.25
CA ASN A 158 -7.34 6.80 20.23
C ASN A 158 -5.97 7.38 20.63
N THR A 159 -5.58 7.17 21.88
CA THR A 159 -4.26 7.53 22.42
C THR A 159 -3.16 6.53 22.04
N ASN A 160 -3.54 5.34 21.60
CA ASN A 160 -2.67 4.33 21.02
C ASN A 160 -3.29 3.83 19.72
N ILE A 161 -2.59 4.03 18.61
CA ILE A 161 -3.06 3.70 17.26
C ILE A 161 -2.36 2.47 16.67
N PHE A 162 -1.33 1.96 17.34
CA PHE A 162 -0.53 0.83 16.87
C PHE A 162 -0.88 -0.47 17.62
N PRO A 163 -0.69 -1.64 16.99
CA PRO A 163 -0.21 -1.83 15.62
C PRO A 163 -1.28 -1.51 14.57
N ILE A 164 -0.84 -1.10 13.37
CA ILE A 164 -1.72 -0.84 12.21
C ILE A 164 -1.40 -1.87 11.14
N ALA A 165 -2.39 -2.68 10.74
CA ALA A 165 -2.23 -3.72 9.73
C ALA A 165 -3.01 -3.39 8.45
N ARG A 166 -2.37 -3.46 7.28
CA ARG A 166 -3.01 -3.34 5.96
C ARG A 166 -2.35 -4.29 4.99
N GLY A 167 -3.14 -5.15 4.35
CA GLY A 167 -2.62 -6.24 3.54
C GLY A 167 -1.67 -7.12 4.36
N SER A 168 -0.48 -7.35 3.83
CA SER A 168 0.59 -8.07 4.52
C SER A 168 1.45 -7.20 5.43
N ILE A 169 1.31 -5.87 5.41
CA ILE A 169 2.15 -4.93 6.16
C ILE A 169 1.57 -4.68 7.55
N LEU A 170 2.44 -4.77 8.56
CA LEU A 170 2.16 -4.42 9.96
C LEU A 170 3.09 -3.28 10.38
N VAL A 171 2.53 -2.12 10.71
CA VAL A 171 3.26 -0.99 11.30
C VAL A 171 3.15 -1.09 12.83
N GLN A 172 4.30 -1.16 13.51
CA GLN A 172 4.34 -1.38 14.96
C GLN A 172 4.45 -0.10 15.79
N SER A 173 5.10 0.95 15.27
CA SER A 173 5.24 2.22 15.98
C SER A 173 5.71 3.33 15.06
N SER A 174 5.40 4.57 15.40
CA SER A 174 6.04 5.76 14.83
C SER A 174 7.39 5.99 15.50
N VAL A 175 8.40 6.46 14.77
CA VAL A 175 9.75 6.74 15.28
C VAL A 175 10.26 8.08 14.76
N TYR A 176 11.13 8.73 15.53
CA TYR A 176 11.73 10.00 15.13
C TYR A 176 13.11 10.21 15.73
N LYS A 177 13.85 11.17 15.18
CA LYS A 177 15.10 11.67 15.75
C LYS A 177 15.31 13.13 15.37
N ALA A 178 15.66 13.97 16.34
CA ALA A 178 16.07 15.34 16.06
C ALA A 178 17.46 15.35 15.40
N ILE A 179 17.51 15.56 14.08
CA ILE A 179 18.74 15.57 13.28
C ILE A 179 18.53 16.27 11.95
N ALA A 180 19.56 16.96 11.45
CA ALA A 180 19.51 17.70 10.19
C ALA A 180 19.86 16.86 8.95
N THR A 181 20.39 15.66 9.13
CA THR A 181 20.83 14.76 8.06
C THR A 181 20.22 13.38 8.26
N PRO A 182 19.90 12.64 7.18
CA PRO A 182 19.35 11.30 7.28
C PRO A 182 20.18 10.38 8.17
N LYS A 183 19.54 9.83 9.20
CA LYS A 183 20.13 8.86 10.13
C LYS A 183 19.01 8.06 10.76
N PHE A 184 19.27 6.80 11.06
CA PHE A 184 18.33 5.92 11.74
C PHE A 184 17.59 6.63 12.91
N PRO A 185 16.24 6.66 12.90
CA PRO A 185 15.45 7.47 13.82
C PRO A 185 15.24 6.81 15.20
N ASP A 186 16.30 6.71 16.01
CA ASP A 186 16.26 6.11 17.36
C ASP A 186 16.07 7.12 18.51
N GLY A 187 15.50 8.29 18.24
CA GLY A 187 15.25 9.32 19.26
C GLY A 187 14.04 9.06 20.15
N GLY A 188 13.14 8.17 19.74
CA GLY A 188 11.97 7.76 20.51
C GLY A 188 10.93 7.07 19.65
N ALA A 189 9.96 6.43 20.31
CA ALA A 189 8.78 5.87 19.67
C ALA A 189 7.53 6.62 20.14
N GLU A 190 6.58 6.81 19.24
CA GLU A 190 5.29 7.45 19.50
C GLU A 190 4.16 6.47 19.20
N THR A 191 3.13 6.48 20.05
CA THR A 191 2.02 5.52 20.00
C THR A 191 0.70 6.13 19.57
N GLY A 192 0.51 7.43 19.73
CA GLY A 192 -0.76 8.12 19.43
C GLY A 192 -0.85 8.77 18.06
N ARG A 193 0.25 8.81 17.30
CA ARG A 193 0.29 9.37 15.95
C ARG A 193 1.43 8.81 15.11
N MET A 194 1.28 8.83 13.79
CA MET A 194 2.35 8.59 12.83
C MET A 194 2.98 9.90 12.38
N TYR A 195 4.30 9.93 12.29
CA TYR A 195 5.08 11.07 11.81
C TYR A 195 5.64 10.82 10.43
N GLY A 196 5.52 11.80 9.54
CA GLY A 196 6.14 11.76 8.23
C GLY A 196 5.46 10.74 7.31
N PHE A 197 5.11 11.16 6.11
CA PHE A 197 4.44 10.25 5.16
C PHE A 197 5.45 9.70 4.17
N ALA A 198 6.51 9.07 4.69
CA ALA A 198 7.33 8.15 3.91
C ALA A 198 6.52 6.87 3.65
N ASP A 199 6.61 6.28 2.47
CA ASP A 199 5.89 5.06 2.10
C ASP A 199 6.70 4.27 1.07
N PHE A 200 6.32 3.02 0.82
CA PHE A 200 7.00 2.14 -0.12
C PHE A 200 6.01 1.28 -0.89
N THR A 201 6.39 0.84 -2.08
CA THR A 201 5.64 -0.16 -2.85
C THR A 201 6.22 -1.54 -2.57
N PHE A 202 5.47 -2.36 -1.82
CA PHE A 202 5.79 -3.76 -1.56
C PHE A 202 5.02 -4.68 -2.50
N ILE A 203 5.68 -5.71 -3.01
CA ILE A 203 5.07 -6.77 -3.81
C ILE A 203 5.33 -8.07 -3.07
N PRO A 204 4.31 -8.70 -2.46
CA PRO A 204 4.46 -10.01 -1.83
C PRO A 204 4.83 -11.09 -2.86
N ASP A 205 5.66 -12.06 -2.45
CA ASP A 205 5.83 -13.32 -3.19
C ASP A 205 4.59 -14.19 -3.04
#